data_AF-A0A1M3FVK5-F1
#
_entry.id   AF-A0A1M3FVK5-F1
#
_cell.length_a   1.000
_cell.length_b   1.000
_cell.length_c   1.000
_cell.angle_alpha   90.00
_cell.angle_beta   90.00
_cell.angle_gamma   90.00
#
_symmetry.space_group_name_H-M   'P 1'
#
loop_
_entity.id
_entity.type
_entity.pdbx_description
1 polymer ?
#
loop_
_entity_poly.entity_id
_entity_poly.type
_entity_poly.pdbx_seq_one_letter_code
_entity_poly.pdbx_strand_id
1 'polypeptide(L)'
;MSSVQRELDDFFAQILDQDYSIREVTKGALSQARAKLKPEAFVEMNAVACRDFYAGAPYLLWNNHRLLAVDGSTLQLPDHPSTHQEFGIHTTGRSGVAKRCMASTSIVYDVLNLLTLDAVIDRYAVSEQVLLRQHHLRQVAFLPGDLLLLDRGYPSVGLLYELSERQIGFCVRLRGDWWLQAREMLEKGETDKIVTFQLNSKDLHLQRQYASKARTVRCRLVVVELETGEKEVLCTSLTDTTIYTRESLKELYHLR
;
A
#
# COMPACT_ATOMS: atom_id res chain seq x y z
N MET A 1 1.40 -19.13 26.43
CA MET A 1 2.02 -17.79 26.39
C MET A 1 3.00 -17.69 27.53
N SER A 2 4.25 -17.35 27.24
CA SER A 2 5.25 -17.00 28.25
C SER A 2 4.82 -15.72 28.98
N SER A 3 5.26 -15.52 30.23
CA SER A 3 5.06 -14.24 30.91
C SER A 3 6.06 -13.23 30.36
N VAL A 4 5.65 -11.98 30.10
CA VAL A 4 6.53 -10.88 29.68
C VAL A 4 7.82 -10.79 30.52
N GLN A 5 7.74 -11.10 31.82
CA GLN A 5 8.93 -11.10 32.67
C GLN A 5 9.95 -12.18 32.26
N ARG A 6 9.49 -13.37 31.89
CA ARG A 6 10.37 -14.46 31.46
C ARG A 6 11.05 -14.13 30.13
N GLU A 7 10.30 -13.55 29.19
CA GLU A 7 10.88 -13.10 27.91
C GLU A 7 11.97 -12.02 28.11
N LEU A 8 11.78 -11.12 29.07
CA LEU A 8 12.82 -10.15 29.44
C LEU A 8 14.03 -10.83 30.07
N ASP A 9 13.82 -11.72 31.03
CA ASP A 9 14.90 -12.44 31.71
C ASP A 9 15.73 -13.26 30.67
N ASP A 10 15.07 -13.90 29.69
CA ASP A 10 15.70 -14.64 28.59
C ASP A 10 16.47 -13.71 27.61
N PHE A 11 15.87 -12.57 27.22
CA PHE A 11 16.49 -11.59 26.33
C PHE A 11 17.79 -11.02 26.90
N PHE A 12 17.79 -10.65 28.19
CA PHE A 12 18.98 -10.11 28.86
C PHE A 12 20.04 -11.19 29.10
N ALA A 13 19.66 -12.43 29.40
CA ALA A 13 20.62 -13.54 29.48
C ALA A 13 21.35 -13.74 28.15
N GLN A 14 20.64 -13.67 27.02
CA GLN A 14 21.23 -13.81 25.68
C GLN A 14 22.16 -12.64 25.30
N ILE A 15 21.76 -11.40 25.56
CA ILE A 15 22.57 -10.22 25.19
C ILE A 15 23.82 -10.08 26.08
N LEU A 16 23.72 -10.48 27.34
CA LEU A 16 24.81 -10.39 28.30
C LEU A 16 25.68 -11.65 28.36
N ASP A 17 25.39 -12.65 27.52
CA ASP A 17 26.09 -13.94 27.47
C ASP A 17 26.17 -14.62 28.86
N GLN A 18 25.03 -14.66 29.56
CA GLN A 18 24.93 -15.23 30.91
C GLN A 18 24.24 -16.60 30.88
N ASP A 19 24.85 -17.58 31.55
CA ASP A 19 24.29 -18.94 31.71
C ASP A 19 23.02 -18.97 32.59
N TYR A 20 22.74 -17.89 33.32
CA TYR A 20 21.62 -17.79 34.24
C TYR A 20 20.73 -16.58 33.92
N SER A 21 19.42 -16.77 34.07
CA SER A 21 18.43 -15.70 33.91
C SER A 21 18.43 -14.78 35.14
N ILE A 22 19.43 -13.91 35.24
CA ILE A 22 19.47 -12.86 36.26
C ILE A 22 18.56 -11.72 35.81
N ARG A 23 17.68 -11.25 36.71
CA ARG A 23 16.72 -10.21 36.38
C ARG A 23 17.38 -8.84 36.32
N GLU A 24 17.60 -8.36 35.10
CA GLU A 24 18.10 -7.01 34.83
C GLU A 24 16.98 -5.96 34.79
N VAL A 25 15.83 -6.30 34.19
CA VAL A 25 14.71 -5.38 33.99
C VAL A 25 13.39 -6.00 34.45
N THR A 26 12.58 -5.22 35.15
CA THR A 26 11.23 -5.66 35.54
C THR A 26 10.21 -5.35 34.44
N LYS A 27 9.17 -6.17 34.31
CA LYS A 27 8.00 -5.89 33.44
C LYS A 27 7.35 -4.53 33.73
N GLY A 28 7.43 -4.06 34.97
CA GLY A 28 6.95 -2.74 35.38
C GLY A 28 7.82 -1.62 34.81
N ALA A 29 9.15 -1.74 34.92
CA ALA A 29 10.09 -0.79 34.34
C ALA A 29 9.94 -0.71 32.81
N LEU A 30 9.81 -1.87 32.13
CA LEU A 30 9.51 -1.91 30.69
C LEU A 30 8.21 -1.16 30.36
N SER A 31 7.13 -1.42 31.11
CA SER A 31 5.83 -0.78 30.85
C SER A 31 5.89 0.74 31.02
N GLN A 32 6.60 1.22 32.05
CA GLN A 32 6.80 2.65 32.29
C GLN A 32 7.69 3.30 31.23
N ALA A 33 8.74 2.61 30.77
CA ALA A 33 9.60 3.09 29.69
C ALA A 33 8.83 3.15 28.35
N ARG A 34 8.07 2.11 28.02
CA ARG A 34 7.25 2.03 26.80
C ARG A 34 6.21 3.16 26.73
N ALA A 35 5.64 3.56 27.86
CA ALA A 35 4.70 4.68 27.92
C ALA A 35 5.32 6.05 27.52
N LYS A 36 6.65 6.15 27.50
CA LYS A 36 7.37 7.36 27.06
C LYS A 36 7.61 7.39 25.54
N LEU A 37 7.39 6.28 24.84
CA LEU A 37 7.57 6.21 23.39
C LEU A 37 6.43 6.92 22.68
N LYS A 38 6.81 7.86 21.83
CA LYS A 38 5.91 8.57 20.95
C LYS A 38 5.79 7.82 19.61
N PRO A 39 4.58 7.67 19.03
CA PRO A 39 4.41 6.98 17.75
C PRO A 39 5.25 7.60 16.62
N GLU A 40 5.45 8.91 16.66
CA GLU A 40 6.26 9.65 15.70
C GLU A 40 7.72 9.16 15.64
N ALA A 41 8.26 8.63 16.76
CA ALA A 41 9.61 8.08 16.78
C ALA A 41 9.76 6.86 15.83
N PHE A 42 8.70 6.05 15.67
CA PHE A 42 8.72 4.93 14.74
C PHE A 42 8.67 5.40 13.29
N VAL A 43 7.90 6.45 13.01
CA VAL A 43 7.83 7.07 11.67
C VAL A 43 9.18 7.66 11.28
N GLU A 44 9.80 8.43 12.19
CA GLU A 44 11.12 9.01 11.96
C GLU A 44 12.21 7.95 11.78
N MET A 45 12.20 6.91 12.64
CA MET A 45 13.16 5.81 12.54
C MET A 45 13.00 5.03 11.22
N ASN A 46 11.76 4.79 10.77
CA ASN A 46 11.51 4.15 9.48
C ASN A 46 12.02 5.01 8.31
N ALA A 47 11.78 6.33 8.36
CA ALA A 47 12.26 7.25 7.33
C ALA A 47 13.79 7.27 7.24
N VAL A 48 14.48 7.24 8.39
CA VAL A 48 15.95 7.11 8.47
C VAL A 48 16.41 5.78 7.86
N ALA A 49 15.80 4.66 8.26
CA ALA A 49 16.15 3.35 7.74
C ALA A 49 15.97 3.26 6.22
N CYS A 50 14.86 3.78 5.69
CA CYS A 50 14.60 3.81 4.25
C CYS A 50 15.60 4.66 3.50
N ARG A 51 15.88 5.87 3.98
CA ARG A 51 16.85 6.77 3.35
C ARG A 51 18.24 6.13 3.32
N ASP A 52 18.69 5.58 4.44
CA ASP A 52 20.03 5.03 4.55
C ASP A 52 20.18 3.76 3.69
N PHE A 53 19.13 2.93 3.61
CA PHE A 53 19.07 1.79 2.69
C PHE A 53 19.23 2.23 1.23
N TYR A 54 18.38 3.13 0.73
CA TYR A 54 18.44 3.55 -0.68
C TYR A 54 19.64 4.44 -1.02
N ALA A 55 20.31 5.03 -0.03
CA ALA A 55 21.53 5.79 -0.24
C ALA A 55 22.80 4.92 -0.27
N GLY A 56 22.82 3.80 0.46
CA GLY A 56 24.05 3.04 0.72
C GLY A 56 24.04 1.59 0.25
N ALA A 57 22.86 0.98 0.05
CA ALA A 57 22.75 -0.43 -0.32
C ALA A 57 22.39 -0.61 -1.81
N PRO A 58 22.95 -1.63 -2.49
CA PRO A 58 22.38 -2.09 -3.74
C PRO A 58 20.99 -2.67 -3.48
N TYR A 59 20.05 -2.41 -4.38
CA TYR A 59 18.67 -2.87 -4.25
C TYR A 59 18.15 -3.40 -5.58
N LEU A 60 17.16 -4.29 -5.50
CA LEU A 60 16.58 -5.01 -6.63
C LEU A 60 15.57 -4.13 -7.37
N LEU A 61 15.58 -4.27 -8.69
CA LEU A 61 14.69 -3.59 -9.62
C LEU A 61 14.11 -4.60 -10.61
N TRP A 62 12.85 -4.41 -10.99
CA TRP A 62 12.22 -5.14 -12.09
C TRP A 62 12.19 -4.24 -13.33
N ASN A 63 12.89 -4.59 -14.41
CA ASN A 63 12.97 -3.75 -15.62
C ASN A 63 13.29 -2.27 -15.34
N ASN A 64 14.24 -2.00 -14.44
CA ASN A 64 14.61 -0.66 -13.95
C ASN A 64 13.52 0.07 -13.15
N HIS A 65 12.49 -0.65 -12.69
CA HIS A 65 11.46 -0.13 -11.80
C HIS A 65 11.62 -0.66 -10.38
N ARG A 66 11.51 0.24 -9.40
CA ARG A 66 11.31 -0.15 -8.01
C ARG A 66 9.83 -0.43 -7.82
N LEU A 67 9.51 -1.62 -7.33
CA LEU A 67 8.13 -2.12 -7.26
C LEU A 67 7.53 -1.81 -5.90
N LEU A 68 6.51 -0.95 -5.89
CA LEU A 68 5.89 -0.47 -4.66
C LEU A 68 4.43 -0.94 -4.62
N ALA A 69 4.12 -1.89 -3.75
CA ALA A 69 2.75 -2.32 -3.51
C ALA A 69 2.08 -1.44 -2.46
N VAL A 70 0.80 -1.12 -2.68
CA VAL A 70 -0.04 -0.51 -1.64
C VAL A 70 -1.10 -1.52 -1.25
N ASP A 71 -1.16 -1.79 0.05
CA ASP A 71 -2.16 -2.68 0.64
C ASP A 71 -2.63 -2.13 1.98
N GLY A 72 -3.82 -2.55 2.39
CA GLY A 72 -4.38 -2.15 3.66
C GLY A 72 -5.00 -3.30 4.42
N SER A 73 -5.26 -3.05 5.69
CA SER A 73 -5.91 -4.01 6.58
C SER A 73 -6.75 -3.28 7.59
N THR A 74 -7.67 -4.01 8.22
CA THR A 74 -8.51 -3.48 9.28
C THR A 74 -8.12 -4.10 10.61
N LEU A 75 -7.87 -3.25 11.61
CA LEU A 75 -7.52 -3.65 12.96
C LEU A 75 -8.69 -3.41 13.91
N GLN A 76 -8.97 -4.39 14.77
CA GLN A 76 -9.81 -4.15 15.94
C GLN A 76 -8.93 -3.59 17.07
N LEU A 77 -9.26 -2.40 17.55
CA LEU A 77 -8.53 -1.73 18.62
C LEU A 77 -9.05 -2.14 20.01
N PRO A 78 -8.24 -1.98 21.07
CA PRO A 78 -8.70 -2.13 22.44
C PRO A 78 -9.89 -1.22 22.73
N ASP A 79 -10.85 -1.72 23.51
CA ASP A 79 -12.00 -0.96 24.00
C ASP A 79 -11.56 -0.01 25.12
N HIS A 80 -11.25 1.24 24.76
CA HIS A 80 -10.74 2.26 25.69
C HIS A 80 -11.24 3.66 25.27
N PRO A 81 -11.52 4.58 26.21
CA PRO A 81 -12.01 5.92 25.86
C PRO A 81 -11.10 6.70 24.90
N SER A 82 -9.78 6.55 25.02
CA SER A 82 -8.83 7.23 24.12
C SER A 82 -8.89 6.70 22.68
N THR A 83 -9.03 5.38 22.48
CA THR A 83 -9.15 4.80 21.14
C THR A 83 -10.48 5.18 20.52
N HIS A 84 -11.56 5.27 21.31
CA HIS A 84 -12.86 5.75 20.85
C HIS A 84 -12.82 7.21 20.39
N GLN A 85 -12.10 8.07 21.12
CA GLN A 85 -11.97 9.47 20.78
C GLN A 85 -11.20 9.67 19.46
N GLU A 86 -10.14 8.88 19.24
CA GLU A 86 -9.27 9.01 18.08
C GLU A 86 -9.84 8.30 16.84
N PHE A 87 -10.24 7.03 16.98
CA PHE A 87 -10.61 6.17 15.86
C PHE A 87 -12.13 6.04 15.66
N GLY A 88 -12.92 6.42 16.66
CA GLY A 88 -14.37 6.27 16.64
C GLY A 88 -14.85 4.87 17.00
N ILE A 89 -16.17 4.70 16.95
CA ILE A 89 -16.86 3.43 17.25
C ILE A 89 -17.72 3.07 16.05
N HIS A 90 -17.60 1.82 15.61
CA HIS A 90 -18.32 1.29 14.47
C HIS A 90 -19.25 0.16 14.89
N THR A 91 -20.44 0.16 14.30
CA THR A 91 -21.39 -0.92 14.49
C THR A 91 -21.08 -2.05 13.51
N THR A 92 -20.91 -3.25 14.04
CA THR A 92 -20.58 -4.47 13.30
C THR A 92 -21.67 -5.54 13.46
N GLY A 93 -21.83 -6.39 12.46
CA GLY A 93 -22.80 -7.51 12.46
C GLY A 93 -24.17 -7.18 11.87
N ARG A 94 -24.88 -8.21 11.37
CA ARG A 94 -26.19 -8.09 10.68
C ARG A 94 -27.31 -7.47 11.54
N SER A 95 -27.17 -7.52 12.87
CA SER A 95 -28.15 -7.00 13.83
C SER A 95 -27.83 -5.60 14.35
N GLY A 96 -26.66 -5.03 14.03
CA GLY A 96 -26.30 -3.69 14.46
C GLY A 96 -26.02 -3.51 15.96
N VAL A 97 -25.82 -4.60 16.71
CA VAL A 97 -25.69 -4.55 18.18
C VAL A 97 -24.22 -4.47 18.65
N ALA A 98 -23.28 -5.04 17.89
CA ALA A 98 -21.88 -5.11 18.33
C ALA A 98 -21.11 -3.84 17.96
N LYS A 99 -20.81 -3.00 18.94
CA LYS A 99 -19.94 -1.82 18.80
C LYS A 99 -18.49 -2.23 18.96
N ARG A 100 -17.64 -1.85 18.01
CA ARG A 100 -16.20 -2.08 18.04
C ARG A 100 -15.45 -0.83 17.63
N CYS A 101 -14.34 -0.56 18.31
CA CYS A 101 -13.36 0.41 17.86
C CYS A 101 -12.50 -0.26 16.79
N MET A 102 -12.50 0.30 15.57
CA MET A 102 -11.80 -0.27 14.42
C MET A 102 -10.93 0.83 13.79
N ALA A 103 -9.78 0.43 13.28
CA ALA A 103 -8.91 1.29 12.49
C ALA A 103 -8.61 0.66 11.13
N SER A 104 -8.43 1.50 10.13
CA SER A 104 -7.85 1.13 8.85
C SER A 104 -6.35 1.36 8.91
N THR A 105 -5.60 0.45 8.32
CA THR A 105 -4.16 0.57 8.11
C THR A 105 -3.87 0.51 6.63
N SER A 106 -2.87 1.26 6.17
CA SER A 106 -2.40 1.21 4.80
C SER A 106 -0.89 1.38 4.77
N ILE A 107 -0.23 0.60 3.90
CA ILE A 107 1.21 0.46 3.84
C ILE A 107 1.65 0.60 2.38
N VAL A 108 2.74 1.34 2.16
CA VAL A 108 3.52 1.30 0.91
C VAL A 108 4.75 0.45 1.15
N TYR A 109 4.86 -0.64 0.40
CA TYR A 109 5.87 -1.66 0.61
C TYR A 109 6.66 -1.92 -0.69
N ASP A 110 7.99 -1.91 -0.59
CA ASP A 110 8.85 -2.40 -1.67
C ASP A 110 8.87 -3.93 -1.64
N VAL A 111 8.22 -4.54 -2.62
CA VAL A 111 8.01 -5.99 -2.67
C VAL A 111 9.28 -6.77 -2.99
N LEU A 112 10.28 -6.13 -3.62
CA LEU A 112 11.55 -6.80 -3.95
C LEU A 112 12.59 -6.64 -2.84
N ASN A 113 12.61 -5.46 -2.20
CA ASN A 113 13.62 -5.11 -1.20
C ASN A 113 13.12 -5.28 0.23
N LEU A 114 11.86 -5.67 0.39
CA LEU A 114 11.23 -6.03 1.66
C LEU A 114 11.23 -4.89 2.68
N LEU A 115 10.89 -3.70 2.22
CA LEU A 115 10.97 -2.47 3.02
C LEU A 115 9.66 -1.71 3.00
N THR A 116 9.17 -1.33 4.18
CA THR A 116 8.02 -0.43 4.32
C THR A 116 8.48 1.02 4.15
N LEU A 117 8.08 1.66 3.06
CA LEU A 117 8.42 3.07 2.80
C LEU A 117 7.55 4.01 3.64
N ASP A 118 6.29 3.66 3.83
CA ASP A 118 5.33 4.46 4.59
C ASP A 118 4.19 3.58 5.12
N ALA A 119 3.65 3.95 6.27
CA ALA A 119 2.55 3.24 6.91
C ALA A 119 1.70 4.20 7.73
N VAL A 120 0.38 4.06 7.60
CA VAL A 120 -0.59 4.92 8.29
C VAL A 120 -1.66 4.08 8.97
N ILE A 121 -2.09 4.54 10.15
CA ILE A 121 -3.28 4.05 10.85
C ILE A 121 -4.26 5.22 10.91
N ASP A 122 -5.49 5.01 10.42
CA ASP A 122 -6.55 6.02 10.44
C ASP A 122 -7.88 5.37 10.87
N ARG A 123 -8.90 6.20 11.03
CA ARG A 123 -10.28 5.80 11.28
C ARG A 123 -10.75 4.83 10.20
N TYR A 124 -11.51 3.83 10.62
CA TYR A 124 -12.06 2.82 9.72
C TYR A 124 -12.97 3.38 8.62
N ALA A 125 -13.55 4.58 8.83
CA ALA A 125 -14.37 5.26 7.82
C ALA A 125 -13.58 5.77 6.60
N VAL A 126 -12.25 5.87 6.69
CA VAL A 126 -11.40 6.35 5.59
C VAL A 126 -11.05 5.16 4.70
N SER A 127 -11.28 5.31 3.39
CA SER A 127 -10.97 4.25 2.43
C SER A 127 -9.48 4.24 2.06
N GLU A 128 -8.97 3.08 1.68
CA GLU A 128 -7.58 2.90 1.25
C GLU A 128 -7.20 3.79 0.06
N GLN A 129 -8.12 3.99 -0.90
CA GLN A 129 -7.90 4.93 -2.01
C GLN A 129 -7.69 6.37 -1.51
N VAL A 130 -8.40 6.77 -0.45
CA VAL A 130 -8.23 8.10 0.16
C VAL A 130 -6.89 8.18 0.89
N LEU A 131 -6.51 7.14 1.66
CA LEU A 131 -5.21 7.07 2.34
C LEU A 131 -4.05 7.14 1.34
N LEU A 132 -4.10 6.39 0.23
CA LEU A 132 -3.12 6.50 -0.84
C LEU A 132 -2.97 7.94 -1.33
N ARG A 133 -4.08 8.57 -1.73
CA ARG A 133 -4.04 9.90 -2.38
C ARG A 133 -3.69 11.04 -1.43
N GLN A 134 -4.20 11.00 -0.21
CA GLN A 134 -4.08 12.11 0.75
C GLN A 134 -2.87 11.97 1.66
N HIS A 135 -2.38 10.75 1.90
CA HIS A 135 -1.25 10.47 2.77
C HIS A 135 -0.04 9.96 1.98
N HIS A 136 -0.08 8.73 1.46
CA HIS A 136 1.09 8.07 0.88
C HIS A 136 1.70 8.83 -0.30
N LEU A 137 0.88 9.37 -1.20
CA LEU A 137 1.36 10.21 -2.32
C LEU A 137 2.04 11.52 -1.87
N ARG A 138 1.95 11.89 -0.59
CA ARG A 138 2.60 13.08 -0.03
C ARG A 138 3.80 12.73 0.86
N GLN A 139 3.74 11.62 1.58
CA GLN A 139 4.78 11.21 2.52
C GLN A 139 5.92 10.44 1.84
N VAL A 140 5.60 9.59 0.87
CA VAL A 140 6.61 8.80 0.17
C VAL A 140 7.38 9.69 -0.81
N ALA A 141 8.71 9.69 -0.67
CA ALA A 141 9.61 10.26 -1.65
C ALA A 141 9.76 9.29 -2.84
N PHE A 142 8.85 9.41 -3.80
CA PHE A 142 8.89 8.62 -5.03
C PHE A 142 10.14 8.97 -5.85
N LEU A 143 10.79 7.93 -6.36
CA LEU A 143 11.93 8.03 -7.26
C LEU A 143 11.48 7.91 -8.72
N PRO A 144 12.20 8.51 -9.67
CA PRO A 144 11.99 8.25 -11.08
C PRO A 144 12.10 6.75 -11.36
N GLY A 145 11.09 6.19 -12.04
CA GLY A 145 11.00 4.75 -12.29
C GLY A 145 10.26 3.96 -11.23
N ASP A 146 9.75 4.56 -10.14
CA ASP A 146 8.86 3.84 -9.23
C ASP A 146 7.59 3.36 -9.97
N LEU A 147 7.20 2.11 -9.69
CA LEU A 147 6.03 1.46 -10.25
C LEU A 147 5.10 0.98 -9.14
N LEU A 148 3.94 1.61 -9.06
CA LEU A 148 2.93 1.34 -8.05
C LEU A 148 2.07 0.14 -8.45
N LEU A 149 2.01 -0.89 -7.61
CA LEU A 149 1.18 -2.07 -7.78
C LEU A 149 -0.07 -1.94 -6.89
N LEU A 150 -1.24 -1.84 -7.52
CA LEU A 150 -2.49 -1.63 -6.81
C LEU A 150 -3.53 -2.71 -7.10
N ASP A 151 -4.30 -3.03 -6.08
CA ASP A 151 -5.40 -3.99 -6.16
C ASP A 151 -6.60 -3.46 -6.98
N ARG A 152 -7.68 -4.26 -7.04
CA ARG A 152 -8.90 -3.93 -7.78
C ARG A 152 -9.84 -2.91 -7.13
N GLY A 153 -9.61 -2.56 -5.87
CA GLY A 153 -10.35 -1.55 -5.11
C GLY A 153 -9.82 -0.13 -5.30
N TYR A 154 -8.55 0.03 -5.67
CA TYR A 154 -7.95 1.36 -5.92
C TYR A 154 -8.35 2.08 -7.21
N PRO A 155 -8.56 1.43 -8.37
CA PRO A 155 -8.53 2.15 -9.64
C PRO A 155 -9.71 3.13 -9.77
N SER A 156 -9.38 4.36 -10.13
CA SER A 156 -10.31 5.37 -10.64
C SER A 156 -9.60 6.21 -11.70
N VAL A 157 -10.32 6.76 -12.67
CA VAL A 157 -9.68 7.57 -13.72
C VAL A 157 -8.93 8.76 -13.12
N GLY A 158 -9.48 9.39 -12.08
CA GLY A 158 -8.79 10.45 -11.33
C GLY A 158 -7.47 10.00 -10.70
N LEU A 159 -7.42 8.80 -10.09
CA LEU A 159 -6.17 8.25 -9.54
C LEU A 159 -5.15 7.95 -10.64
N LEU A 160 -5.54 7.27 -11.73
CA LEU A 160 -4.64 6.95 -12.84
C LEU A 160 -4.05 8.22 -13.45
N TYR A 161 -4.90 9.24 -13.63
CA TYR A 161 -4.47 10.55 -14.10
C TYR A 161 -3.49 11.22 -13.13
N GLU A 162 -3.81 11.25 -11.83
CA GLU A 162 -2.93 11.85 -10.81
C GLU A 162 -1.55 11.16 -10.76
N LEU A 163 -1.50 9.83 -10.83
CA LEU A 163 -0.23 9.09 -10.88
C LEU A 163 0.56 9.43 -12.15
N SER A 164 -0.12 9.54 -13.30
CA SER A 164 0.50 9.95 -14.57
C SER A 164 1.06 11.37 -14.52
N GLU A 165 0.33 12.34 -13.96
CA GLU A 165 0.80 13.73 -13.82
C GLU A 165 1.99 13.84 -12.85
N ARG A 166 2.05 12.94 -11.85
CA ARG A 166 3.20 12.81 -10.93
C ARG A 166 4.36 12.00 -11.51
N GLN A 167 4.22 11.48 -12.73
CA GLN A 167 5.21 10.61 -13.37
C GLN A 167 5.53 9.33 -12.56
N ILE A 168 4.54 8.85 -11.79
CA ILE A 168 4.62 7.59 -11.05
C ILE A 168 4.04 6.50 -11.95
N GLY A 169 4.83 5.47 -12.23
CA GLY A 169 4.35 4.31 -12.96
C GLY A 169 3.27 3.58 -12.15
N PHE A 170 2.33 2.93 -12.83
CA PHE A 170 1.36 2.07 -12.15
C PHE A 170 1.05 0.79 -12.95
N CYS A 171 0.69 -0.26 -12.22
CA CYS A 171 0.00 -1.44 -12.71
C CYS A 171 -1.12 -1.80 -11.72
N VAL A 172 -2.35 -1.82 -12.21
CA VAL A 172 -3.54 -2.02 -11.38
C VAL A 172 -4.43 -3.10 -11.96
N ARG A 173 -5.00 -3.96 -11.12
CA ARG A 173 -6.03 -4.90 -11.57
C ARG A 173 -7.37 -4.18 -11.74
N LEU A 174 -8.02 -4.35 -12.88
CA LEU A 174 -9.36 -3.82 -13.12
C LEU A 174 -10.41 -4.90 -12.90
N ARG A 175 -11.55 -4.47 -12.35
CA ARG A 175 -12.79 -5.22 -12.39
C ARG A 175 -13.40 -5.14 -13.78
N GLY A 176 -13.39 -6.24 -14.52
CA GLY A 176 -13.85 -6.30 -15.92
C GLY A 176 -15.30 -5.86 -16.11
N ASP A 177 -16.17 -6.05 -15.11
CA ASP A 177 -17.57 -5.64 -15.11
C ASP A 177 -17.78 -4.12 -14.93
N TRP A 178 -16.83 -3.43 -14.28
CA TRP A 178 -16.96 -2.01 -13.92
C TRP A 178 -16.35 -1.06 -14.94
N TRP A 179 -15.39 -1.53 -15.73
CA TRP A 179 -14.66 -0.71 -16.69
C TRP A 179 -15.09 -1.03 -18.11
N LEU A 180 -15.80 -0.10 -18.76
CA LEU A 180 -16.33 -0.29 -20.12
C LEU A 180 -15.27 -0.81 -21.11
N GLN A 181 -14.08 -0.22 -21.10
CA GLN A 181 -12.98 -0.62 -21.98
C GLN A 181 -12.45 -2.03 -21.67
N ALA A 182 -12.43 -2.45 -20.41
CA ALA A 182 -12.04 -3.79 -20.00
C ALA A 182 -13.12 -4.81 -20.40
N ARG A 183 -14.40 -4.47 -20.21
CA ARG A 183 -15.53 -5.31 -20.61
C ARG A 183 -15.55 -5.56 -22.12
N GLU A 184 -15.47 -4.48 -22.91
CA GLU A 184 -15.42 -4.56 -24.38
C GLU A 184 -14.24 -5.39 -24.88
N MET A 185 -13.08 -5.25 -24.22
CA MET A 185 -11.88 -6.02 -24.54
C MET A 185 -12.11 -7.52 -24.30
N LEU A 186 -12.69 -7.90 -23.16
CA LEU A 186 -13.03 -9.29 -22.83
C LEU A 186 -14.10 -9.87 -23.78
N GLU A 187 -15.16 -9.11 -24.08
CA GLU A 187 -16.24 -9.53 -24.99
C GLU A 187 -15.74 -9.77 -26.42
N LYS A 188 -14.76 -8.99 -26.88
CA LYS A 188 -14.15 -9.12 -28.21
C LYS A 188 -13.02 -10.16 -28.27
N GLY A 189 -12.60 -10.69 -27.12
CA GLY A 189 -11.44 -11.59 -27.04
C GLY A 189 -10.10 -10.89 -27.30
N GLU A 190 -10.04 -9.57 -27.17
CA GLU A 190 -8.79 -8.80 -27.24
C GLU A 190 -7.97 -9.07 -25.97
N THR A 191 -6.65 -9.27 -26.11
CA THR A 191 -5.76 -9.61 -24.97
C THR A 191 -4.76 -8.51 -24.64
N ASP A 192 -4.58 -7.54 -25.53
CA ASP A 192 -3.70 -6.39 -25.35
C ASP A 192 -4.27 -5.17 -26.11
N LYS A 193 -4.45 -4.05 -25.41
CA LYS A 193 -5.08 -2.86 -25.97
C LYS A 193 -4.57 -1.57 -25.34
N ILE A 194 -4.18 -0.60 -26.16
CA ILE A 194 -3.96 0.77 -25.69
C ILE A 194 -5.29 1.51 -25.59
N VAL A 195 -5.54 2.13 -24.43
CA VAL A 195 -6.75 2.90 -24.15
C VAL A 195 -6.38 4.30 -23.67
N THR A 196 -7.30 5.24 -23.85
CA THR A 196 -7.17 6.60 -23.32
C THR A 196 -8.42 6.91 -22.51
N PHE A 197 -8.26 7.05 -21.20
CA PHE A 197 -9.36 7.42 -20.32
C PHE A 197 -9.47 8.94 -20.23
N GLN A 198 -10.70 9.44 -20.32
CA GLN A 198 -11.02 10.86 -20.13
C GLN A 198 -11.36 11.11 -18.66
N LEU A 199 -10.82 12.18 -18.08
CA LEU A 199 -11.21 12.63 -16.74
C LEU A 199 -12.69 12.92 -16.68
N ASN A 200 -13.34 12.39 -15.64
CA ASN A 200 -14.74 12.65 -15.36
C ASN A 200 -14.92 14.04 -14.75
N SER A 201 -16.13 14.61 -14.86
CA SER A 201 -16.44 15.96 -14.35
C SER A 201 -16.05 16.17 -12.88
N LYS A 202 -16.20 15.15 -12.04
CA LYS A 202 -15.84 15.18 -10.61
C LYS A 202 -14.33 15.35 -10.36
N ASP A 203 -13.50 14.89 -11.30
CA ASP A 203 -12.04 14.85 -11.18
C ASP A 203 -11.35 15.98 -11.96
N LEU A 204 -12.11 16.89 -12.59
CA LEU A 204 -11.56 18.05 -13.33
C LEU A 204 -10.75 19.02 -12.45
N HIS A 205 -10.92 18.97 -11.13
CA HIS A 205 -10.08 19.72 -10.20
C HIS A 205 -8.60 19.28 -10.30
N LEU A 206 -8.32 18.01 -10.62
CA LEU A 206 -6.96 17.49 -10.77
C LEU A 206 -6.25 18.12 -11.96
N GLN A 207 -6.95 18.35 -13.07
CA GLN A 207 -6.37 19.06 -14.21
C GLN A 207 -5.83 20.44 -13.79
N ARG A 208 -6.59 21.18 -12.99
CA ARG A 208 -6.18 22.50 -12.48
C ARG A 208 -5.04 22.38 -11.50
N GLN A 209 -5.11 21.40 -10.59
CA GLN A 209 -4.08 21.15 -9.58
C GLN A 209 -2.70 20.88 -10.21
N TYR A 210 -2.65 20.10 -11.28
CA TYR A 210 -1.41 19.75 -11.98
C TYR A 210 -1.10 20.67 -13.18
N ALA A 211 -1.87 21.75 -13.38
CA ALA A 211 -1.72 22.68 -14.50
C ALA A 211 -1.64 22.00 -15.88
N SER A 212 -2.30 20.85 -16.04
CA SER A 212 -2.17 20.00 -17.22
C SER A 212 -3.08 20.44 -18.35
N LYS A 213 -2.55 20.41 -19.57
CA LYS A 213 -3.31 20.73 -20.79
C LYS A 213 -4.22 19.58 -21.21
N ALA A 214 -3.83 18.34 -20.89
CA ALA A 214 -4.57 17.15 -21.23
C ALA A 214 -5.57 16.80 -20.12
N ARG A 215 -6.72 16.26 -20.51
CA ARG A 215 -7.72 15.68 -19.58
C ARG A 215 -7.76 14.17 -19.66
N THR A 216 -6.70 13.58 -20.19
CA THR A 216 -6.64 12.18 -20.57
C THR A 216 -5.48 11.50 -19.91
N VAL A 217 -5.66 10.23 -19.56
CA VAL A 217 -4.58 9.32 -19.20
C VAL A 217 -4.55 8.18 -20.20
N ARG A 218 -3.38 7.95 -20.82
CA ARG A 218 -3.14 6.85 -21.75
C ARG A 218 -2.62 5.65 -20.97
N CYS A 219 -3.28 4.51 -21.10
CA CYS A 219 -2.93 3.27 -20.43
C CYS A 219 -2.87 2.11 -21.44
N ARG A 220 -2.26 1.01 -21.03
CA ARG A 220 -2.37 -0.29 -21.69
C ARG A 220 -3.21 -1.22 -20.83
N LEU A 221 -4.17 -1.88 -21.46
CA LEU A 221 -4.94 -2.97 -20.87
C LEU A 221 -4.38 -4.29 -21.37
N VAL A 222 -4.19 -5.24 -20.47
CA VAL A 222 -3.65 -6.57 -20.78
C VAL A 222 -4.47 -7.62 -20.05
N VAL A 223 -4.94 -8.63 -20.78
CA VAL A 223 -5.64 -9.78 -20.20
C VAL A 223 -4.61 -10.81 -19.77
N VAL A 224 -4.59 -11.11 -18.47
CA VAL A 224 -3.77 -12.16 -17.87
C VAL A 224 -4.69 -13.27 -17.37
N GLU A 225 -4.27 -14.51 -17.59
CA GLU A 225 -5.00 -15.69 -17.10
C GLU A 225 -4.31 -16.21 -15.86
N LEU A 226 -5.07 -16.32 -14.76
CA LEU A 226 -4.59 -16.91 -13.51
C LEU A 226 -4.43 -18.42 -13.65
N GLU A 227 -3.71 -19.03 -12.73
CA GLU A 227 -3.58 -20.49 -12.65
C GLU A 227 -4.95 -21.20 -12.48
N THR A 228 -5.93 -20.47 -11.95
CA THR A 228 -7.33 -20.93 -11.79
C THR A 228 -8.12 -20.93 -13.10
N GLY A 229 -7.57 -20.40 -14.20
CA GLY A 229 -8.26 -20.17 -15.47
C GLY A 229 -9.14 -18.91 -15.48
N GLU A 230 -9.19 -18.15 -14.38
CA GLU A 230 -9.88 -16.86 -14.35
C GLU A 230 -9.09 -15.80 -15.13
N LYS A 231 -9.78 -15.02 -15.95
CA LYS A 231 -9.18 -13.92 -16.71
C LYS A 231 -9.29 -12.62 -15.93
N GLU A 232 -8.15 -11.98 -15.70
CA GLU A 232 -8.06 -10.65 -15.11
C GLU A 232 -7.58 -9.64 -16.14
N VAL A 233 -7.96 -8.38 -15.97
CA VAL A 233 -7.49 -7.28 -16.82
C VAL A 233 -6.57 -6.39 -16.01
N LEU A 234 -5.30 -6.32 -16.38
CA LEU A 234 -4.35 -5.37 -15.84
C LEU A 234 -4.43 -4.06 -16.63
N CYS A 235 -4.38 -2.94 -15.94
CA CYS A 235 -4.24 -1.61 -16.51
C CYS A 235 -2.92 -1.00 -16.06
N THR A 236 -2.07 -0.62 -17.01
CA THR A 236 -0.72 -0.13 -16.69
C THR A 236 -0.35 1.10 -17.49
N SER A 237 0.51 1.93 -16.89
CA SER A 237 1.23 3.01 -17.58
C SER A 237 2.33 2.51 -18.53
N LEU A 238 2.73 1.23 -18.41
CA LEU A 238 3.79 0.61 -19.22
C LEU A 238 3.28 0.26 -20.62
N THR A 239 3.40 1.22 -21.53
CA THR A 239 2.77 1.14 -22.87
C THR A 239 3.68 0.65 -23.99
N ASP A 240 4.97 0.47 -23.74
CA ASP A 240 5.91 -0.08 -24.70
C ASP A 240 5.75 -1.62 -24.77
N THR A 241 5.20 -2.11 -25.87
CA THR A 241 4.92 -3.54 -26.07
C THR A 241 6.16 -4.36 -26.37
N THR A 242 7.27 -3.73 -26.76
CA THR A 242 8.54 -4.40 -27.04
C THR A 242 9.33 -4.68 -25.77
N ILE A 243 9.28 -3.74 -24.82
CA ILE A 243 9.95 -3.87 -23.52
C ILE A 243 9.07 -4.69 -22.56
N TYR A 244 7.78 -4.35 -22.47
CA TYR A 244 6.86 -4.95 -21.51
C TYR A 244 5.94 -5.93 -22.22
N THR A 245 6.31 -7.20 -22.24
CA THR A 245 5.46 -8.26 -22.81
C THR A 245 4.30 -8.58 -21.89
N ARG A 246 3.24 -9.19 -22.43
CA ARG A 246 2.09 -9.66 -21.63
C ARG A 246 2.51 -10.61 -20.51
N GLU A 247 3.42 -11.54 -20.78
CA GLU A 247 3.91 -12.47 -19.77
C GLU A 247 4.72 -11.75 -18.69
N SER A 248 5.56 -10.78 -19.06
CA SER A 248 6.28 -9.98 -18.05
C SER A 248 5.34 -9.18 -17.14
N LEU A 249 4.20 -8.71 -17.67
CA LEU A 249 3.20 -7.99 -16.87
C LEU A 249 2.41 -8.95 -15.97
N LYS A 250 2.19 -10.19 -16.40
CA LYS A 250 1.62 -11.24 -15.56
C LYS A 250 2.57 -11.54 -14.38
N GLU A 251 3.85 -11.79 -14.67
CA GLU A 251 4.88 -12.02 -13.64
C GLU A 251 5.01 -10.83 -12.69
N LEU A 252 5.05 -9.61 -13.22
CA LEU A 252 5.07 -8.38 -12.44
C LEU A 252 3.94 -8.34 -11.41
N TYR A 253 2.71 -8.64 -11.83
CA TYR A 253 1.56 -8.51 -10.95
C TYR A 253 1.49 -9.64 -9.91
N HIS A 254 2.12 -10.78 -10.16
CA HIS A 254 2.31 -11.86 -9.17
C HIS A 254 3.30 -11.49 -8.05
N LEU A 255 4.10 -10.44 -8.21
CA LEU A 255 5.02 -9.96 -7.16
C LEU A 255 4.33 -9.08 -6.10
N ARG A 256 3.08 -8.66 -6.34
CA ARG A 256 2.29 -7.89 -5.38
C ARG A 256 1.69 -8.80 -4.31
#